data_AF-A0A5C3KG82-F1
#
_entry.id   AF-A0A5C3KG82-F1
#
_cell.length_a   1.000
_cell.length_b   1.000
_cell.length_c   1.000
_cell.angle_alpha   90.00
_cell.angle_beta   90.00
_cell.angle_gamma   90.00
#
_symmetry.space_group_name_H-M   'P 1'
#
loop_
_entity.id
_entity.type
_entity.pdbx_description
1 polymer ?
#
loop_
_entity_poly.entity_id
_entity_poly.type
_entity_poly.pdbx_seq_one_letter_code
_entity_poly.pdbx_strand_id
1 'polypeptide(L)'
;MLATADDVANALKASPLAQNIYFTGQPRLVRNSRHSTTCTAYFNIWDSLAGTKAKTLIGQLVSMGGKTCQIQAAKANPRAALCQQCWRWGHSASGCTAKALSCPECSGPHEQGQHRQMAGCCKRNLNATPLVPQVPMGVPCMHIQCVNCMGNHAANSMKCSFWGHRFNSDWIKRQYAEVRQHRANSQNQSNTPHVGQ
;
A
#
# COMPACT_ATOMS: atom_id res chain seq x y z
N MET A 1 -24.07 2.39 22.10
CA MET A 1 -24.21 2.06 20.67
C MET A 1 -23.12 2.82 19.92
N LEU A 2 -22.33 2.15 19.08
CA LEU A 2 -21.26 2.80 18.30
C LEU A 2 -21.87 3.35 17.02
N ALA A 3 -21.55 4.61 16.69
CA ALA A 3 -22.00 5.22 15.43
C ALA A 3 -21.53 4.39 14.23
N THR A 4 -22.41 4.24 13.25
CA THR A 4 -22.17 3.56 11.97
C THR A 4 -21.86 4.57 10.86
N ALA A 5 -21.36 4.08 9.72
CA ALA A 5 -21.11 4.93 8.57
C ALA A 5 -22.39 5.61 8.07
N ASP A 6 -23.52 4.92 8.18
CA ASP A 6 -24.84 5.43 7.81
C ASP A 6 -25.32 6.50 8.80
N ASP A 7 -25.07 6.35 10.11
CA ASP A 7 -25.38 7.39 11.10
C ASP A 7 -24.66 8.71 10.75
N VAL A 8 -23.38 8.61 10.38
CA VAL A 8 -22.57 9.77 9.95
C VAL A 8 -23.15 10.38 8.68
N ALA A 9 -23.43 9.55 7.66
CA ALA A 9 -23.97 10.02 6.39
C ALA A 9 -25.33 10.71 6.57
N ASN A 10 -26.21 10.13 7.41
CA ASN A 10 -27.54 10.64 7.69
C ASN A 10 -27.47 11.97 8.46
N ALA A 11 -26.61 12.07 9.48
CA ALA A 11 -26.41 13.32 10.22
C ALA A 11 -25.89 14.44 9.30
N LEU A 12 -24.95 14.13 8.41
CA LEU A 12 -24.42 15.10 7.44
C LEU A 12 -25.48 15.54 6.42
N LYS A 13 -26.29 14.61 5.90
CA LYS A 13 -27.40 14.90 4.97
C LYS A 13 -28.57 15.65 5.62
N ALA A 14 -28.80 15.44 6.91
CA ALA A 14 -29.84 16.16 7.66
C ALA A 14 -29.38 17.57 8.12
N SER A 15 -28.08 17.86 8.02
CA SER A 15 -27.53 19.16 8.41
C SER A 15 -27.73 20.23 7.31
N PRO A 16 -27.67 21.52 7.66
CA PRO A 16 -27.66 22.62 6.68
C PRO A 16 -26.50 22.55 5.66
N LEU A 17 -25.50 21.71 5.92
CA LEU A 17 -24.32 21.54 5.08
C LEU A 17 -24.56 20.60 3.89
N ALA A 18 -25.69 19.90 3.84
CA ALA A 18 -25.97 18.85 2.86
C ALA A 18 -25.74 19.27 1.41
N GLN A 19 -26.07 20.52 1.06
CA GLN A 19 -25.84 21.09 -0.28
C GLN A 19 -24.36 21.13 -0.73
N ASN A 20 -23.42 21.05 0.21
CA ASN A 20 -21.99 21.05 -0.05
C ASN A 20 -21.37 19.65 0.05
N ILE A 21 -22.18 18.61 0.33
CA ILE A 21 -21.70 17.26 0.62
C ILE A 21 -22.17 16.30 -0.47
N TYR A 22 -21.27 16.01 -1.40
CA TYR A 22 -21.45 14.98 -2.42
C TYR A 22 -20.44 13.87 -2.17
N PHE A 23 -20.82 12.83 -1.44
CA PHE A 23 -19.88 11.79 -1.06
C PHE A 23 -19.31 11.05 -2.27
N THR A 24 -17.98 10.81 -2.29
CA THR A 24 -17.35 9.94 -3.31
C THR A 24 -17.33 8.47 -2.90
N GLY A 25 -18.01 8.13 -1.80
CA GLY A 25 -18.04 6.80 -1.18
C GLY A 25 -18.55 6.90 0.25
N GLN A 26 -18.79 5.75 0.89
CA GLN A 26 -19.26 5.73 2.28
C GLN A 26 -18.24 6.35 3.25
N PRO A 27 -18.70 7.09 4.28
CA PRO A 27 -17.85 7.49 5.39
C PRO A 27 -17.20 6.28 6.05
N ARG A 28 -15.95 6.43 6.51
CA ARG A 28 -15.25 5.42 7.30
C ARG A 28 -15.14 5.89 8.75
N LEU A 29 -15.25 4.96 9.68
CA LEU A 29 -15.01 5.21 11.10
C LEU A 29 -13.70 4.58 11.52
N VAL A 30 -12.84 5.38 12.17
CA VAL A 30 -11.57 4.92 12.71
C VAL A 30 -11.60 5.16 14.21
N ARG A 31 -11.55 4.09 15.00
CA ARG A 31 -11.42 4.20 16.46
C ARG A 31 -10.02 4.69 16.81
N ASN A 32 -9.93 5.57 17.81
CA ASN A 32 -8.64 6.12 18.27
C ASN A 32 -7.76 5.05 18.93
N SER A 33 -8.37 4.02 19.53
CA SER A 33 -7.69 2.82 20.03
C SER A 33 -8.68 1.66 20.16
N ARG A 34 -8.19 0.44 20.40
CA ARG A 34 -9.03 -0.77 20.56
C ARG A 34 -10.08 -0.61 21.67
N HIS A 35 -9.73 0.11 22.73
CA HIS A 35 -10.58 0.33 23.92
C HIS A 35 -11.21 1.73 23.97
N SER A 36 -11.02 2.55 22.92
CA SER A 36 -11.56 3.90 22.91
C SER A 36 -13.07 3.90 22.68
N THR A 37 -13.76 4.77 23.43
CA THR A 37 -15.19 5.11 23.23
C THR A 37 -15.37 6.22 22.20
N THR A 38 -14.28 6.78 21.67
CA THR A 38 -14.30 7.82 20.64
C THR A 38 -13.77 7.27 19.30
N CYS A 39 -14.30 7.83 18.22
CA CYS A 39 -13.86 7.50 16.87
C CYS A 39 -13.90 8.76 16.01
N THR A 40 -13.08 8.76 14.97
CA THR A 40 -13.02 9.81 13.97
C THR A 40 -13.67 9.27 12.70
N ALA A 41 -14.67 9.99 12.21
CA ALA A 41 -15.29 9.71 10.92
C ALA A 41 -14.53 10.47 9.81
N TYR A 42 -14.08 9.75 8.79
CA TYR A 42 -13.50 10.35 7.59
C TYR A 42 -14.45 10.14 6.42
N PHE A 43 -14.62 11.16 5.60
CA PHE A 43 -15.41 11.08 4.38
C PHE A 43 -14.75 11.92 3.30
N ASN A 44 -14.95 11.50 2.06
CA ASN A 44 -14.47 12.21 0.88
C ASN A 44 -15.67 12.82 0.18
N ILE A 45 -15.50 14.03 -0.36
CA ILE A 45 -16.51 14.72 -1.14
C ILE A 45 -15.99 14.99 -2.55
N TRP A 46 -16.91 15.04 -3.50
CA TRP A 46 -16.67 15.64 -4.80
C TRP A 46 -16.55 17.14 -4.64
N ASP A 47 -15.47 17.70 -5.16
CA ASP A 47 -15.19 19.14 -5.13
C ASP A 47 -14.45 19.56 -6.39
N SER A 48 -14.42 20.88 -6.61
CA SER A 48 -13.58 21.56 -7.57
C SER A 48 -12.10 21.48 -7.20
N LEU A 49 -11.21 21.73 -8.17
CA LEU A 49 -9.76 21.89 -7.96
C LEU A 49 -9.44 22.95 -6.89
N ALA A 50 -10.26 24.00 -6.78
CA ALA A 50 -10.09 25.07 -5.79
C ALA A 50 -10.52 24.67 -4.36
N GLY A 51 -11.18 23.52 -4.19
CA GLY A 51 -11.62 23.01 -2.91
C GLY A 51 -12.72 23.85 -2.25
N THR A 52 -13.56 24.51 -3.02
CA THR A 52 -14.55 25.48 -2.49
C THR A 52 -15.52 24.82 -1.52
N LYS A 53 -16.04 23.62 -1.83
CA LYS A 53 -16.99 22.93 -0.94
C LYS A 53 -16.32 22.48 0.34
N ALA A 54 -15.11 21.93 0.25
CA ALA A 54 -14.33 21.53 1.42
C ALA A 54 -14.04 22.73 2.33
N LYS A 55 -13.65 23.88 1.76
CA LYS A 55 -13.43 25.13 2.53
C LYS A 55 -14.69 25.59 3.26
N THR A 56 -15.87 25.48 2.64
CA THR A 56 -17.15 25.81 3.30
C THR A 56 -17.49 24.86 4.44
N LEU A 57 -17.09 23.59 4.35
CA LEU A 57 -17.38 22.58 5.37
C LEU A 57 -16.41 22.62 6.55
N ILE A 58 -15.14 22.91 6.32
CA ILE A 58 -14.12 22.93 7.38
C ILE A 58 -14.50 23.98 8.44
N GLY A 59 -14.46 23.57 9.70
CA GLY A 59 -14.81 24.39 10.86
C GLY A 59 -16.29 24.33 11.24
N GLN A 60 -17.16 23.82 10.37
CA GLN A 60 -18.59 23.71 10.64
C GLN A 60 -18.90 22.62 11.68
N LEU A 61 -20.02 22.80 12.38
CA LEU A 61 -20.49 21.89 13.42
C LEU A 61 -21.66 21.04 12.92
N VAL A 62 -21.66 19.76 13.27
CA VAL A 62 -22.70 18.79 12.93
C VAL A 62 -23.12 18.05 14.19
N SER A 63 -24.42 18.00 14.43
CA SER A 63 -24.99 17.23 15.56
C SER A 63 -25.22 15.79 15.14
N MET A 64 -24.67 14.85 15.91
CA MET A 64 -24.82 13.41 15.68
C MET A 64 -24.94 12.69 17.03
N GLY A 65 -26.01 11.92 17.22
CA GLY A 65 -26.23 11.14 18.44
C GLY A 65 -26.19 11.97 19.73
N GLY A 66 -26.75 13.19 19.70
CA GLY A 66 -26.76 14.13 20.83
C GLY A 66 -25.41 14.81 21.12
N LYS A 67 -24.40 14.62 20.26
CA LYS A 67 -23.09 15.26 20.37
C LYS A 67 -22.82 16.19 19.19
N THR A 68 -22.17 17.30 19.46
CA THR A 68 -21.70 18.21 18.42
C THR A 68 -20.29 17.81 17.99
N CYS A 69 -20.09 17.60 16.70
CA CYS A 69 -18.80 17.27 16.10
C CYS A 69 -18.39 18.38 15.13
N GLN A 70 -17.10 18.75 15.12
CA GLN A 70 -16.58 19.72 14.17
C GLN A 70 -15.95 19.02 12.96
N ILE A 71 -16.27 19.50 11.77
CA ILE A 71 -15.61 19.05 10.54
C ILE A 71 -14.23 19.67 10.45
N GLN A 72 -13.21 18.84 10.26
CA GLN A 72 -11.83 19.28 10.11
C GLN A 72 -11.27 18.79 8.78
N ALA A 73 -10.33 19.56 8.23
CA ALA A 73 -9.53 19.08 7.11
C ALA A 73 -8.76 17.84 7.55
N ALA A 74 -9.02 16.70 6.91
CA ALA A 74 -8.20 15.53 7.13
C ALA A 74 -6.78 15.86 6.67
N LYS A 75 -5.78 15.59 7.52
CA LYS A 75 -4.39 15.56 7.05
C LYS A 75 -4.36 14.63 5.85
N ALA A 76 -3.80 15.10 4.74
CA ALA A 76 -3.60 14.25 3.59
C ALA A 76 -2.91 12.98 4.08
N ASN A 77 -3.62 11.85 4.03
CA ASN A 77 -3.07 10.54 4.24
C ASN A 77 -3.02 9.89 2.87
N PRO A 78 -2.17 10.42 1.95
CA PRO A 78 -2.01 9.81 0.67
C PRO A 78 -1.53 8.40 0.95
N ARG A 79 -2.30 7.43 0.45
CA ARG A 79 -1.84 6.07 0.37
C ARG A 79 -0.42 6.09 -0.18
N ALA A 80 0.51 5.45 0.51
CA ALA A 80 1.87 5.28 0.00
C ALA A 80 1.76 4.68 -1.40
N ALA A 81 2.39 5.34 -2.38
CA ALA A 81 2.32 4.88 -3.75
C ALA A 81 3.09 3.55 -3.88
N LEU A 82 2.55 2.63 -4.69
CA LEU A 82 3.28 1.47 -5.18
C LEU A 82 3.87 1.85 -6.54
N CYS A 83 5.18 2.03 -6.60
CA CYS A 83 5.87 2.41 -7.83
C CYS A 83 5.71 1.30 -8.88
N GLN A 84 5.21 1.62 -10.07
CA GLN A 84 5.05 0.63 -11.14
C GLN A 84 6.37 0.30 -11.87
N GLN A 85 7.43 1.06 -11.62
CA GLN A 85 8.75 0.82 -12.21
C GLN A 85 9.56 -0.18 -11.38
N CYS A 86 9.67 0.03 -10.07
CA CYS A 86 10.48 -0.85 -9.21
C CYS A 86 9.64 -1.74 -8.26
N TRP A 87 8.31 -1.58 -8.27
CA TRP A 87 7.36 -2.31 -7.41
C TRP A 87 7.57 -2.16 -5.91
N ARG A 88 8.26 -1.08 -5.50
CA ARG A 88 8.40 -0.69 -4.09
C ARG A 88 7.36 0.32 -3.66
N TRP A 89 6.94 0.22 -2.41
CA TRP A 89 6.05 1.18 -1.77
C TRP A 89 6.79 2.45 -1.35
N GLY A 90 6.06 3.55 -1.25
CA GLY A 90 6.55 4.81 -0.68
C GLY A 90 6.94 5.89 -1.70
N HIS A 91 6.91 5.59 -3.00
CA HIS A 91 7.12 6.59 -4.06
C HIS A 91 6.34 6.23 -5.33
N SER A 92 6.05 7.24 -6.16
CA SER A 92 5.44 7.07 -7.49
C SER A 92 6.51 6.70 -8.53
N ALA A 93 6.08 6.29 -9.73
CA ALA A 93 6.99 6.07 -10.86
C ALA A 93 7.79 7.34 -11.22
N SER A 94 7.17 8.52 -11.15
CA SER A 94 7.84 9.81 -11.41
C SER A 94 8.98 10.14 -10.43
N GLY A 95 8.92 9.64 -9.20
CA GLY A 95 9.97 9.80 -8.19
C GLY A 95 10.92 8.59 -8.11
N CYS A 96 10.87 7.67 -9.07
CA CYS A 96 11.68 6.46 -9.04
C CYS A 96 13.08 6.69 -9.62
N THR A 97 14.10 6.19 -8.92
CA THR A 97 15.50 6.24 -9.36
C THR A 97 15.98 4.94 -10.01
N ALA A 98 15.11 3.94 -10.15
CA ALA A 98 15.46 2.67 -10.80
C ALA A 98 15.77 2.92 -12.29
N LYS A 99 16.86 2.36 -12.82
CA LYS A 99 17.26 2.57 -14.23
C LYS A 99 16.41 1.78 -15.23
N ALA A 100 15.74 0.73 -14.78
CA ALA A 100 14.88 -0.12 -15.59
C ALA A 100 13.62 -0.48 -14.81
N LEU A 101 12.57 -0.84 -15.53
CA LEU A 101 11.41 -1.49 -14.95
C LEU A 101 11.80 -2.84 -14.35
N SER A 102 11.01 -3.30 -13.38
CA SER A 102 11.20 -4.58 -12.71
C SER A 102 9.93 -5.41 -12.79
N CYS A 103 10.08 -6.73 -12.74
CA CYS A 103 8.97 -7.66 -12.70
C CYS A 103 8.40 -7.71 -11.26
N PRO A 104 7.08 -7.55 -11.04
CA PRO A 104 6.51 -7.64 -9.69
C PRO A 104 6.62 -9.06 -9.09
N GLU A 105 6.83 -10.08 -9.91
CA GLU A 105 6.88 -11.48 -9.49
C GLU A 105 8.27 -11.93 -9.04
N CYS A 106 9.33 -11.48 -9.73
CA CYS A 106 10.71 -11.90 -9.43
C CYS A 106 11.72 -10.75 -9.29
N SER A 107 11.28 -9.50 -9.38
CA SER A 107 12.14 -8.30 -9.34
C SER A 107 13.20 -8.20 -10.47
N GLY A 108 13.16 -9.08 -11.48
CA GLY A 108 14.06 -9.05 -12.64
C GLY A 108 13.77 -7.90 -13.61
N PRO A 109 14.73 -7.51 -14.47
CA PRO A 109 14.63 -6.34 -15.34
C PRO A 109 13.77 -6.58 -16.60
N HIS A 110 12.50 -6.90 -16.40
CA HIS A 110 11.53 -7.22 -17.46
C HIS A 110 10.09 -7.01 -16.96
N GLU A 111 9.14 -6.85 -17.88
CA GLU A 111 7.75 -6.59 -17.51
C GLU A 111 7.06 -7.86 -17.01
N GLN A 112 5.96 -7.71 -16.26
CA GLN A 112 5.21 -8.87 -15.77
C GLN A 112 4.78 -9.81 -16.91
N GLY A 113 4.31 -9.26 -18.04
CA GLY A 113 3.91 -10.07 -19.20
C GLY A 113 5.06 -10.86 -19.84
N GLN A 114 6.31 -10.39 -19.69
CA GLN A 114 7.50 -11.04 -20.21
C GLN A 114 8.12 -12.04 -19.22
N HIS A 115 7.53 -12.20 -18.02
CA HIS A 115 8.11 -12.98 -16.93
C HIS A 115 8.54 -14.39 -17.37
N ARG A 116 7.68 -15.13 -18.05
CA ARG A 116 7.99 -16.51 -18.46
C ARG A 116 9.14 -16.62 -19.45
N GLN A 117 9.34 -15.61 -20.30
CA GLN A 117 10.36 -15.63 -21.36
C GLN A 117 11.72 -15.17 -20.83
N MET A 118 11.71 -14.19 -19.92
CA MET A 118 12.91 -13.47 -19.48
C MET A 118 13.42 -13.92 -18.11
N ALA A 119 12.56 -14.41 -17.23
CA ALA A 119 12.97 -14.79 -15.89
C ALA A 119 13.84 -16.06 -15.93
N GLY A 120 15.05 -15.97 -15.37
CA GLY A 120 15.96 -17.12 -15.27
C GLY A 120 15.35 -18.32 -14.55
N CYS A 121 14.42 -18.09 -13.60
CA CYS A 121 13.70 -19.15 -12.88
C CYS A 121 12.64 -19.88 -13.73
N CYS A 122 12.24 -19.31 -14.87
CA CYS A 122 11.30 -19.92 -15.84
C CYS A 122 12.00 -20.37 -17.12
N LYS A 123 13.22 -19.90 -17.37
CA LYS A 123 14.01 -20.25 -18.55
C LYS A 123 14.42 -21.72 -18.43
N ARG A 124 14.05 -22.51 -19.44
CA ARG A 124 14.40 -23.93 -19.56
C ARG A 124 15.91 -24.11 -19.35
N ASN A 125 16.31 -24.86 -18.33
CA ASN A 125 17.70 -25.30 -18.20
C ASN A 125 17.88 -26.53 -19.10
N LEU A 126 18.35 -26.30 -20.33
CA LEU A 126 18.66 -27.37 -21.29
C LEU A 126 19.82 -28.27 -20.83
N ASN A 127 20.57 -27.86 -19.79
CA ASN A 127 21.71 -28.59 -19.23
C ASN A 127 21.40 -29.23 -17.87
N ALA A 128 20.14 -29.16 -17.38
CA ALA A 128 19.74 -29.87 -16.16
C ALA A 128 19.39 -31.32 -16.46
N THR A 129 19.95 -32.24 -15.68
CA THR A 129 19.58 -33.66 -15.67
C THR A 129 18.91 -33.99 -14.34
N PRO A 130 17.59 -34.28 -14.30
CA PRO A 130 16.66 -34.39 -15.44
C PRO A 130 16.21 -33.04 -16.00
N LEU A 131 15.77 -33.05 -17.26
CA LEU A 131 15.33 -31.88 -18.01
C LEU A 131 14.17 -31.18 -17.27
N VAL A 132 14.36 -29.96 -16.77
CA VAL A 132 13.29 -29.20 -16.12
C VAL A 132 12.27 -28.78 -17.18
N PRO A 133 11.01 -29.26 -17.14
CA PRO A 133 10.01 -28.88 -18.13
C PRO A 133 9.70 -27.38 -18.03
N GLN A 134 9.41 -26.76 -19.18
CA GLN A 134 8.85 -25.41 -19.19
C GLN A 134 7.53 -25.43 -18.39
N VAL A 135 7.38 -24.51 -17.43
CA VAL A 135 6.15 -24.39 -16.63
C VAL A 135 4.95 -24.25 -17.59
N PRO A 136 3.99 -25.19 -17.58
CA PRO A 136 2.86 -25.18 -18.52
C PRO A 136 2.08 -23.86 -18.48
N MET A 137 1.45 -23.48 -19.60
CA MET A 137 0.50 -22.37 -19.61
C MET A 137 -0.58 -22.61 -18.54
N GLY A 138 -0.83 -21.62 -17.69
CA GLY A 138 -1.79 -21.72 -16.57
C GLY A 138 -1.20 -22.14 -15.21
N VAL A 139 0.02 -22.67 -15.14
CA VAL A 139 0.69 -22.96 -13.86
C VAL A 139 1.44 -21.72 -13.36
N PRO A 140 1.20 -21.22 -12.12
CA PRO A 140 1.95 -20.11 -11.55
C PRO A 140 3.43 -20.44 -11.42
N CYS A 141 4.31 -19.46 -11.65
CA CYS A 141 5.72 -19.62 -11.32
C CYS A 141 5.86 -19.86 -9.81
N MET A 142 6.64 -20.88 -9.40
CA MET A 142 6.84 -21.19 -7.97
C MET A 142 7.90 -20.31 -7.30
N HIS A 143 8.61 -19.48 -8.07
CA HIS A 143 9.74 -18.66 -7.63
C HIS A 143 9.35 -17.19 -7.42
N ILE A 144 8.13 -16.94 -6.97
CA ILE A 144 7.65 -15.59 -6.74
C ILE A 144 8.23 -15.08 -5.43
N GLN A 145 8.86 -13.91 -5.46
CA GLN A 145 9.40 -13.28 -4.26
C GLN A 145 9.11 -11.78 -4.26
N CYS A 146 8.33 -11.35 -3.26
CA CYS A 146 7.94 -9.97 -3.09
C CYS A 146 9.16 -9.09 -2.78
N VAL A 147 9.43 -8.07 -3.59
CA VAL A 147 10.53 -7.11 -3.37
C VAL A 147 10.40 -6.33 -2.04
N ASN A 148 9.21 -6.31 -1.46
CA ASN A 148 8.89 -5.50 -0.28
C ASN A 148 9.08 -6.27 1.03
N CYS A 149 8.45 -7.44 1.13
CA CYS A 149 8.45 -8.24 2.36
C CYS A 149 9.13 -9.61 2.21
N MET A 150 9.73 -9.90 1.06
CA MET A 150 10.40 -11.18 0.74
C MET A 150 9.49 -12.42 0.78
N GLY A 151 8.18 -12.25 0.90
CA GLY A 151 7.20 -13.35 0.94
C GLY A 151 6.94 -13.95 -0.45
N ASN A 152 6.37 -15.16 -0.46
CA ASN A 152 6.04 -15.91 -1.67
C ASN A 152 4.74 -15.39 -2.34
N HIS A 153 4.80 -14.15 -2.84
CA HIS A 153 3.73 -13.50 -3.61
C HIS A 153 4.27 -12.30 -4.40
N ALA A 154 3.57 -11.88 -5.45
CA ALA A 154 3.99 -10.74 -6.25
C ALA A 154 3.89 -9.42 -5.47
N ALA A 155 4.74 -8.45 -5.77
CA ALA A 155 4.80 -7.17 -5.05
C ALA A 155 3.50 -6.34 -5.07
N ASN A 156 2.63 -6.59 -6.05
CA ASN A 156 1.29 -6.00 -6.17
C ASN A 156 0.18 -6.80 -5.48
N SER A 157 0.52 -7.89 -4.78
CA SER A 157 -0.45 -8.74 -4.08
C SER A 157 -1.04 -8.04 -2.85
N MET A 158 -2.36 -8.19 -2.68
CA MET A 158 -3.05 -7.76 -1.45
C MET A 158 -2.64 -8.54 -0.20
N LYS A 159 -1.96 -9.69 -0.38
CA LYS A 159 -1.40 -10.50 0.72
C LYS A 159 -0.12 -9.91 1.30
N CYS A 160 0.46 -8.89 0.66
CA CYS A 160 1.68 -8.25 1.13
C CYS A 160 1.42 -7.44 2.41
N SER A 161 2.29 -7.56 3.42
CA SER A 161 2.19 -6.75 4.64
C SER A 161 2.21 -5.25 4.34
N PHE A 162 3.00 -4.81 3.35
CA PHE A 162 3.02 -3.42 2.89
C PHE A 162 1.68 -2.95 2.30
N TRP A 163 0.91 -3.86 1.68
CA TRP A 163 -0.45 -3.53 1.25
C TRP A 163 -1.36 -3.25 2.46
N GLY A 164 -1.28 -4.06 3.52
CA GLY A 164 -2.01 -3.83 4.76
C GLY A 164 -1.67 -2.47 5.39
N HIS A 165 -0.40 -2.07 5.32
CA HIS A 165 0.11 -0.83 5.90
C HIS A 165 0.21 0.35 4.90
N ARG A 166 -0.43 0.27 3.74
CA ARG A 166 -0.35 1.29 2.68
C ARG A 166 -0.81 2.70 3.08
N PHE A 167 -1.54 2.85 4.19
CA PHE A 167 -1.94 4.14 4.78
C PHE A 167 -1.06 4.58 5.97
N ASN A 168 0.03 3.86 6.23
CA ASN A 168 0.97 4.14 7.31
C ASN A 168 2.38 4.32 6.73
N SER A 169 2.67 5.55 6.28
CA SER A 169 3.95 5.86 5.61
C SER A 169 5.16 5.67 6.53
N ASP A 170 5.02 5.93 7.83
CA ASP A 170 6.10 5.78 8.80
C ASP A 170 6.43 4.31 9.05
N TRP A 171 5.41 3.45 9.09
CA TRP A 171 5.60 2.00 9.12
C TRP A 171 6.38 1.53 7.88
N ILE A 172 6.00 1.98 6.68
CA ILE A 172 6.69 1.59 5.43
C ILE A 172 8.17 2.03 5.45
N LYS A 173 8.45 3.26 5.87
CA LYS A 173 9.83 3.77 5.99
C LYS A 173 10.66 2.93 6.97
N ARG A 174 10.08 2.61 8.14
CA ARG A 174 10.74 1.80 9.17
C ARG A 174 11.05 0.39 8.67
N GLN A 175 10.10 -0.27 8.00
CA GLN A 175 10.30 -1.61 7.47
C GLN A 175 11.40 -1.67 6.41
N TYR A 176 11.49 -0.67 5.51
CA TYR A 176 12.62 -0.62 4.59
C TYR A 176 13.96 -0.33 5.28
N ALA A 177 13.97 0.40 6.39
CA ALA A 177 15.18 0.59 7.18
C ALA A 177 15.67 -0.74 7.79
N GLU A 178 14.75 -1.52 8.36
CA GLU A 178 15.04 -2.86 8.90
C GLU A 178 15.57 -3.81 7.80
N VAL A 179 14.93 -3.87 6.63
CA VAL A 179 15.38 -4.69 5.48
C VAL A 179 16.79 -4.28 5.01
N ARG A 180 17.11 -2.97 4.99
CA ARG A 180 18.47 -2.50 4.64
C ARG A 180 19.52 -2.92 5.66
N GLN A 181 19.20 -2.85 6.95
CA GLN A 181 20.10 -3.28 8.03
C GLN A 181 20.37 -4.78 7.96
N HIS A 182 19.35 -5.62 7.75
CA HIS A 182 19.54 -7.06 7.59
C HIS A 182 20.49 -7.39 6.43
N ARG A 183 20.35 -6.73 5.28
CA ARG A 183 21.23 -6.93 4.12
C ARG A 183 22.68 -6.54 4.42
N ALA A 184 22.89 -5.40 5.08
CA ALA A 184 24.23 -4.94 5.45
C ALA A 184 24.90 -5.94 6.43
N ASN A 185 24.15 -6.44 7.40
CA ASN A 185 24.66 -7.42 8.36
C ASN A 185 25.02 -8.76 7.71
N SER A 186 24.20 -9.25 6.78
CA SER A 186 24.50 -10.49 6.04
C SER A 186 25.77 -10.37 5.18
N GLN A 187 25.99 -9.22 4.53
CA GLN A 187 27.19 -8.98 3.72
C GLN A 187 28.46 -8.94 4.58
N ASN A 188 28.40 -8.35 5.78
CA ASN A 188 29.54 -8.31 6.69
C ASN A 188 29.93 -9.70 7.21
N GLN A 189 28.96 -10.59 7.45
CA GLN A 189 29.24 -11.97 7.89
C GLN A 189 29.88 -12.82 6.78
N SER A 190 29.51 -12.60 5.51
CA SER A 190 30.11 -13.28 4.36
C SER A 190 31.55 -12.87 4.05
N ASN A 191 32.01 -11.73 4.58
CA ASN A 191 33.34 -11.18 4.34
C ASN A 191 34.35 -11.48 5.46
N THR A 192 34.00 -12.31 6.44
CA THR A 192 34.93 -12.72 7.52
C THR A 192 35.96 -13.71 6.95
N PRO A 193 37.28 -13.45 7.00
CA PRO A 193 38.27 -14.38 6.48
C PRO A 193 38.26 -15.65 7.31
N HIS A 194 38.19 -16.80 6.63
CA HIS A 194 38.42 -18.10 7.24
C HIS A 194 39.89 -18.17 7.65
N VAL A 195 40.19 -17.90 8.92
CA VAL A 195 41.52 -18.16 9.48
C VAL A 195 41.64 -19.68 9.56
N GLY A 196 42.38 -20.26 8.61
CA GLY A 196 42.73 -21.67 8.60
C GLY A 196 43.65 -22.01 9.78
N GLN A 197 43.33 -23.10 10.47
CA GLN A 197 44.28 -23.86 11.28
C GLN A 197 44.89 -24.96 10.42
#